data_AF-A0A176U8N5-F1
#
_entry.id   AF-A0A176U8N5-F1
#
_cell.length_a   1.000
_cell.length_b   1.000
_cell.length_c   1.000
_cell.angle_alpha   90.00
_cell.angle_beta   90.00
_cell.angle_gamma   90.00
#
_symmetry.space_group_name_H-M   'P 1'
#
loop_
_entity.id
_entity.type
_entity.pdbx_description
1 polymer ?
#
loop_
_entity_poly.entity_id
_entity_poly.type
_entity_poly.pdbx_seq_one_letter_code
_entity_poly.pdbx_strand_id
1 'polypeptide(L)' 'MYSVTIILFLTMPLMLGSILSFVVFLFYPLIFAKRIKNEEQVLETELDGYADYKKKVKYRLIPYIW' A
#
# COMPACT_ATOMS: atom_id res chain seq x y z
N MET A 1 0.14 8.29 3.57
CA MET A 1 1.54 7.94 3.92
C MET A 1 2.05 6.77 3.10
N TYR A 2 1.37 5.63 3.13
CA TYR A 2 1.84 4.39 2.48
C TYR A 2 2.16 4.49 0.98
N SER A 3 1.40 5.23 0.16
CA SER A 3 1.70 5.41 -1.26
C SER A 3 3.05 6.09 -1.51
N VAL A 4 3.40 7.09 -0.70
CA VAL A 4 4.70 7.80 -0.79
C VAL A 4 5.83 6.87 -0.37
N THR A 5 5.61 6.05 0.66
CA THR A 5 6.59 5.04 1.11
C THR A 5 6.89 4.03 0.01
N ILE A 6 5.87 3.52 -0.68
CA ILE A 6 6.06 2.57 -1.80
C ILE A 6 6.90 3.20 -2.91
N ILE A 7 6.57 4.43 -3.32
CA ILE A 7 7.34 5.14 -4.35
C ILE A 7 8.79 5.30 -3.90
N LEU A 8 9.01 5.84 -2.69
CA LEU A 8 10.35 6.12 -2.16
C LEU A 8 11.21 4.85 -2.08
N PHE A 9 10.64 3.74 -1.60
CA PHE A 9 11.34 2.45 -1.52
C PHE A 9 11.55 1.78 -2.89
N LEU A 10 10.70 2.03 -3.87
CA LEU A 10 10.87 1.52 -5.23
C LEU A 10 11.97 2.29 -6.00
N THR A 11 12.12 3.59 -5.72
CA THR A 11 13.16 4.43 -6.35
C THR A 11 14.55 4.19 -5.76
N MET A 12 14.67 3.74 -4.51
CA MET A 12 15.94 3.42 -3.84
C MET A 12 16.81 2.42 -4.59
N PRO A 13 16.36 1.19 -4.93
CA PRO A 13 17.16 0.23 -5.67
C PRO A 13 17.52 0.69 -7.09
N LEU A 14 16.67 1.53 -7.69
CA LEU A 14 16.93 2.22 -8.96
C LEU A 14 18.12 3.18 -8.84
N MET A 15 18.19 3.97 -7.77
CA MET A 15 19.32 4.86 -7.48
C MET A 15 20.61 4.11 -7.13
N LEU A 16 20.51 2.96 -6.46
CA LEU A 16 21.67 2.10 -6.18
C LEU A 16 22.18 1.34 -7.43
N GLY A 17 21.49 1.42 -8.57
CA GLY A 17 21.88 0.72 -9.80
C GLY A 17 21.71 -0.80 -9.76
N SER A 18 21.00 -1.33 -8.77
CA SER A 18 20.83 -2.78 -8.58
C SER A 18 19.49 -3.26 -9.12
N ILE A 19 19.54 -3.86 -10.32
CA ILE A 19 18.37 -4.47 -10.98
C ILE A 19 17.82 -5.64 -10.15
N LEU A 20 18.70 -6.42 -9.50
CA LEU A 20 18.29 -7.52 -8.61
C LEU A 20 17.50 -6.99 -7.40
N SER A 21 17.97 -5.92 -6.77
CA SER A 21 17.25 -5.29 -5.65
C SER A 21 15.91 -4.73 -6.11
N PHE A 22 15.82 -4.18 -7.32
CA PHE A 22 14.58 -3.67 -7.88
C PHE A 22 13.53 -4.79 -8.05
N VAL A 23 13.94 -5.96 -8.56
CA VAL A 23 13.04 -7.12 -8.71
C VAL A 23 12.53 -7.62 -7.35
N VAL A 24 13.38 -7.66 -6.32
CA VAL A 24 12.95 -8.03 -4.96
C VAL A 24 11.98 -6.99 -4.40
N PHE A 25 12.25 -5.70 -4.62
CA PHE A 25 11.37 -4.61 -4.18
C PHE A 25 10.02 -4.58 -4.91
N LEU A 26 9.89 -5.23 -6.07
CA LEU A 26 8.61 -5.36 -6.77
C LEU A 26 7.56 -6.15 -5.96
N PHE A 27 7.98 -6.99 -5.00
CA PHE A 27 7.09 -7.70 -4.08
C PHE A 27 6.66 -6.86 -2.87
N TYR A 28 7.35 -5.74 -2.60
CA TYR A 28 7.08 -4.85 -1.48
C TYR A 28 5.66 -4.24 -1.49
N PRO A 29 5.12 -3.75 -2.63
CA PRO A 29 3.76 -3.26 -2.72
C PRO A 29 2.71 -4.33 -2.39
N LEU A 30 2.95 -5.60 -2.73
CA LEU A 30 2.04 -6.71 -2.45
C LEU A 30 1.90 -6.96 -0.94
N ILE A 31 3.02 -6.93 -0.22
CA ILE A 31 3.05 -7.06 1.24
C ILE A 31 2.32 -5.88 1.89
N PHE A 32 2.56 -4.67 1.41
CA PHE A 32 1.88 -3.46 1.90
C PHE A 32 0.37 -3.50 1.63
N ALA A 33 -0.06 -3.96 0.46
CA ALA A 33 -1.48 -4.11 0.13
C ALA A 33 -2.18 -5.05 1.13
N LYS A 34 -1.55 -6.19 1.46
CA LYS A 34 -2.08 -7.11 2.49
C LYS A 34 -2.12 -6.45 3.87
N ARG A 35 -1.08 -5.70 4.25
CA ARG A 35 -1.01 -5.00 5.54
C ARG A 35 -2.11 -3.95 5.68
N ILE A 36 -2.31 -3.14 4.65
CA ILE A 36 -3.34 -2.09 4.64
C ILE A 36 -4.73 -2.72 4.73
N LYS A 37 -4.99 -3.81 4.00
CA LYS A 37 -6.27 -4.54 4.10
C LYS A 37 -6.53 -5.04 5.53
N ASN A 38 -5.50 -5.51 6.23
CA ASN A 38 -5.61 -5.92 7.62
C ASN A 38 -5.88 -4.74 8.55
N GLU A 39 -5.17 -3.63 8.36
CA GLU A 39 -5.40 -2.38 9.12
C GLU A 39 -6.83 -1.87 8.94
N GLU A 40 -7.36 -1.94 7.72
CA GLU A 40 -8.75 -1.58 7.45
C GLU A 40 -9.78 -2.49 8.07
N GLN A 41 -9.51 -3.80 8.16
CA GLN A 41 -10.41 -4.72 8.83
C GLN A 41 -10.49 -4.41 10.32
N VAL A 42 -9.37 -4.02 10.93
CA VAL A 42 -9.35 -3.57 12.33
C VAL A 42 -10.10 -2.24 12.46
N LEU A 43 -9.85 -1.27 11.58
CA LEU A 43 -10.54 0.02 11.59
C LEU A 43 -12.05 -0.12 11.37
N GLU A 44 -12.49 -1.06 10.55
CA GLU A 44 -13.92 -1.35 10.32
C GLU A 44 -14.59 -2.01 11.54
N THR A 45 -13.81 -2.67 12.40
CA THR A 45 -14.31 -3.30 13.63
C THR A 45 -14.28 -2.34 14.83
N GLU A 46 -13.29 -1.45 14.90
CA GLU A 46 -13.04 -0.55 16.04
C GLU A 46 -13.71 0.82 15.88
N LEU A 47 -13.96 1.29 14.65
CA LEU A 47 -14.61 2.58 14.36
C LEU A 47 -15.98 2.38 13.73
N ASP A 48 -17.01 2.57 14.53
CA ASP A 48 -18.39 2.69 14.05
C ASP A 48 -18.50 3.84 13.03
N GLY A 49 -18.94 3.52 11.81
CA GLY A 49 -19.03 4.46 10.68
C GLY A 49 -17.83 4.49 9.73
N TYR A 50 -16.75 3.75 10.02
CA TYR A 50 -15.64 3.62 9.08
C TYR A 50 -16.06 2.90 7.78
N ALA A 51 -17.04 1.99 7.86
CA ALA A 51 -17.64 1.32 6.70
C ALA A 51 -18.28 2.31 5.70
N ASP A 52 -18.90 3.39 6.17
CA ASP A 52 -19.47 4.43 5.31
C ASP A 52 -18.40 5.35 4.71
N TYR A 53 -17.34 5.65 5.46
CA TYR A 53 -16.17 6.35 4.93
C TYR A 53 -15.47 5.52 3.83
N LYS A 54 -15.37 4.21 4.05
CA LYS A 54 -14.82 3.21 3.11
C LYS A 54 -15.55 3.19 1.77
N LYS A 55 -16.87 3.41 1.75
CA LYS A 55 -17.66 3.54 0.50
C LYS A 55 -17.38 4.83 -0.27
N LYS A 56 -16.99 5.90 0.43
CA LYS A 56 -16.73 7.22 -0.18
C LYS A 56 -15.37 7.29 -0.87
N VAL A 57 -14.38 6.51 -0.40
CA VAL A 57 -13.01 6.52 -0.92
C VAL A 57 -12.72 5.22 -1.69
N LYS A 58 -12.97 5.26 -3.01
CA LYS A 58 -12.75 4.13 -3.96
C LYS A 58 -11.28 3.82 -4.24
N TYR A 59 -10.37 4.78 -4.09
CA TYR A 59 -8.94 4.61 -4.36
C TYR A 59 -8.14 5.09 -3.15
N ARG A 60 -7.39 4.20 -2.50
CA ARG A 60 -6.60 4.59 -1.31
C ARG A 60 -5.11 4.32 -1.39
N LEU A 61 -4.66 3.45 -2.30
CA LEU A 61 -3.22 3.20 -2.46
C LEU A 61 -2.75 3.26 -3.91
N ILE A 62 -3.32 2.44 -4.79
CA ILE A 62 -3.00 2.43 -6.21
C ILE A 62 -4.33 2.22 -6.96
N PRO A 63 -4.72 3.11 -7.89
CA PRO A 63 -5.89 2.86 -8.74
C PRO A 63 -5.71 1.54 -9.50
N TYR A 64 -6.74 0.69 -9.53
CA TYR A 64 -6.81 -0.65 -10.16
C TYR A 64 -6.20 -1.86 -9.42
N ILE A 65 -5.50 -1.68 -8.30
CA ILE A 65 -4.94 -2.82 -7.53
C ILE A 65 -5.81 -3.19 -6.33
N TRP A 66 -6.78 -2.34 -6.00
CA TRP A 66 -7.74 -2.55 -4.93
C TRP A 66 -9.11 -2.95 -5.46
#